data_AF-A0A511V7E1-F1
#
_entry.id   AF-A0A511V7E1-F1
#
_cell.length_a   1.000
_cell.length_b   1.000
_cell.length_c   1.000
_cell.angle_alpha   90.00
_cell.angle_beta   90.00
_cell.angle_gamma   90.00
#
_symmetry.space_group_name_H-M   'P 1'
#
loop_
_entity.id
_entity.type
_entity.pdbx_description
1 polymer ?
#
loop_
_entity_poly.entity_id
_entity_poly.type
_entity_poly.pdbx_seq_one_letter_code
_entity_poly.pdbx_strand_id
1 'polypeptide(L)'
;MEAIEGFDALHRRFERLRQVVAHKRLQVQWIEEEVRMCFQESDMQGIAELARERNHLLKWIEAMEAFVAKWEQYWQEYDAASGWLSAGLHMQE
;
A
#
# COMPACT_ATOMS: atom_id res chain seq x y z
N MET A 1 -28.68 -1.23 -4.89
CA MET A 1 -28.08 -0.19 -4.03
C MET A 1 -26.88 -0.72 -3.23
N GLU A 2 -26.85 -2.02 -2.89
CA GLU A 2 -25.75 -2.67 -2.14
C GLU A 2 -24.39 -2.75 -2.86
N ALA A 3 -24.38 -2.84 -4.20
CA ALA A 3 -23.12 -2.91 -4.96
C ALA A 3 -22.28 -1.63 -4.76
N ILE A 4 -22.90 -0.45 -4.88
CA ILE A 4 -22.24 0.86 -4.77
C ILE A 4 -21.61 1.05 -3.37
N GLU A 5 -22.28 0.62 -2.30
CA GLU A 5 -21.73 0.67 -0.94
C GLU A 5 -20.55 -0.29 -0.73
N GLY A 6 -20.54 -1.45 -1.39
CA GLY A 6 -19.42 -2.40 -1.38
C GLY A 6 -18.16 -1.84 -2.05
N PHE A 7 -18.32 -1.14 -3.17
CA PHE A 7 -17.24 -0.45 -3.89
C PHE A 7 -16.61 0.66 -3.02
N ASP A 8 -17.43 1.47 -2.38
CA ASP A 8 -16.96 2.52 -1.46
C ASP A 8 -16.21 1.94 -0.26
N ALA A 9 -16.65 0.80 0.27
CA ALA A 9 -15.98 0.12 1.38
C ALA A 9 -14.61 -0.45 0.98
N LEU A 10 -14.47 -1.01 -0.22
CA LEU A 10 -13.21 -1.56 -0.72
C LEU A 10 -12.22 -0.47 -1.11
N HIS A 11 -12.68 0.59 -1.79
CA HIS A 11 -11.85 1.74 -2.11
C HIS A 11 -11.25 2.38 -0.84
N ARG A 12 -12.06 2.55 0.21
CA ARG A 12 -11.59 3.02 1.53
C ARG A 12 -10.57 2.07 2.17
N ARG A 13 -10.65 0.75 1.92
CA ARG A 13 -9.65 -0.21 2.41
C ARG A 13 -8.31 -0.02 1.72
N PHE A 14 -8.28 0.11 0.38
CA PHE A 14 -7.05 0.40 -0.33
C PHE A 14 -6.45 1.74 0.07
N GLU A 15 -7.28 2.76 0.26
CA GLU A 15 -6.80 4.06 0.71
C GLU A 15 -6.14 3.99 2.08
N ARG A 16 -6.73 3.25 3.04
CA ARG A 16 -6.09 2.99 4.33
C ARG A 16 -4.76 2.24 4.19
N LEU A 17 -4.66 1.26 3.29
CA LEU A 17 -3.40 0.56 3.06
C LEU A 17 -2.32 1.51 2.51
N ARG A 18 -2.68 2.41 1.59
CA ARG A 18 -1.76 3.46 1.11
C ARG A 18 -1.32 4.40 2.22
N GLN A 19 -2.21 4.78 3.12
CA GLN A 19 -1.85 5.59 4.29
C GLN A 19 -0.85 4.88 5.20
N VAL A 20 -1.01 3.57 5.41
CA VAL A 20 -0.03 2.77 6.18
C VAL A 20 1.32 2.74 5.45
N VAL A 21 1.34 2.52 4.13
CA VAL A 21 2.58 2.57 3.32
C VAL A 21 3.23 3.96 3.41
N ALA A 22 2.46 5.04 3.31
CA ALA A 22 2.96 6.40 3.45
C ALA A 22 3.59 6.64 4.82
N HIS A 23 2.96 6.14 5.89
CA HIS A 23 3.54 6.20 7.23
C HIS A 23 4.85 5.41 7.33
N LYS A 24 4.95 4.23 6.71
CA LYS A 24 6.21 3.46 6.66
C LYS A 24 7.31 4.16 5.87
N ARG A 25 6.98 4.94 4.84
CA ARG A 25 7.94 5.80 4.14
C ARG A 25 8.47 6.92 5.03
N LEU A 26 7.64 7.52 5.88
CA LEU A 26 8.10 8.49 6.88
C LEU A 26 9.07 7.85 7.89
N GLN A 27 8.79 6.61 8.34
CA GLN A 27 9.72 5.88 9.21
C GLN A 27 11.09 5.67 8.55
N VAL A 28 11.12 5.37 7.25
CA VAL A 28 12.40 5.28 6.50
C VAL A 28 13.15 6.60 6.47
N GLN A 29 12.45 7.74 6.37
CA GLN A 29 13.08 9.06 6.43
C GLN A 29 13.67 9.35 7.81
N TRP A 30 12.94 9.01 8.88
CA TRP A 30 13.44 9.17 10.25
C TRP A 30 14.69 8.35 10.53
N ILE A 31 14.81 7.15 9.95
CA ILE A 31 16.03 6.36 10.04
C ILE A 31 17.24 7.13 9.48
N GLU A 32 17.07 7.94 8.43
CA GLU A 32 18.18 8.74 7.89
C GLU A 32 18.65 9.83 8.87
N GLU A 33 17.73 10.37 9.68
CA GLU A 33 18.06 11.29 10.77
C GLU A 33 18.74 10.56 11.94
N GLU A 34 18.24 9.39 12.33
CA GLU A 34 18.84 8.58 13.40
C GLU A 34 20.26 8.10 13.06
N VAL A 35 20.52 7.72 11.80
CA VAL A 35 21.87 7.36 11.34
C VAL A 35 22.86 8.51 11.53
N ARG A 36 22.43 9.77 11.36
CA ARG A 36 23.29 10.94 11.60
C ARG A 36 23.67 11.05 13.08
N MET A 37 22.76 10.74 13.99
CA MET A 37 23.02 10.73 15.42
C MET A 37 24.01 9.62 15.79
N CYS A 38 23.79 8.39 15.33
CA CYS A 38 24.74 7.29 15.55
C CYS A 38 26.14 7.60 14.99
N PHE A 39 26.22 8.28 13.84
CA PHE A 39 27.51 8.70 13.28
C PHE A 39 28.24 9.72 14.17
N GLN A 40 27.53 10.69 14.77
CA GLN A 40 28.10 11.66 15.70
C GLN A 40 28.64 10.97 16.98
N GLU A 41 27.95 9.92 17.41
CA GLU A 41 28.32 9.13 18.60
C GLU A 41 29.35 8.02 18.29
N SER A 42 29.79 7.89 17.04
CA SER A 42 30.63 6.78 16.56
C SER A 42 30.04 5.39 16.80
N ASP A 43 28.72 5.29 16.90
CA ASP A 43 27.99 4.05 17.09
C ASP A 43 27.80 3.30 15.77
N MET A 44 28.81 2.53 15.39
CA MET A 44 28.78 1.70 14.18
C MET A 44 27.77 0.54 14.29
N GLN A 45 27.44 0.11 15.51
CA GLN A 45 26.47 -0.97 15.70
C GLN A 45 25.05 -0.44 15.47
N GLY A 46 24.71 0.72 16.03
CA GLY A 46 23.44 1.40 15.77
C GLY A 46 23.23 1.68 14.28
N ILE A 47 24.26 2.15 13.56
CA ILE A 47 24.19 2.33 12.09
C ILE A 47 23.85 1.00 11.39
N ALA A 48 24.49 -0.11 11.79
CA ALA A 48 24.23 -1.41 11.18
C ALA A 48 22.81 -1.93 11.47
N GLU A 49 22.28 -1.67 12.67
CA GLU A 49 20.91 -2.02 13.06
C GLU A 49 19.88 -1.20 12.26
N LEU A 50 20.07 0.12 12.19
CA LEU A 50 19.26 1.03 11.38
C LEU A 50 19.27 0.67 9.89
N ALA A 51 20.41 0.25 9.35
CA ALA A 51 20.51 -0.22 7.96
C ALA A 51 19.68 -1.49 7.70
N ARG A 52 19.64 -2.43 8.66
CA ARG A 52 18.80 -3.63 8.57
C ARG A 52 17.32 -3.27 8.66
N GLU A 53 16.95 -2.38 9.57
CA GLU A 53 15.58 -1.91 9.73
C GLU A 53 15.09 -1.20 8.46
N ARG A 54 15.89 -0.29 7.91
CA ARG A 54 15.60 0.38 6.63
C ARG A 54 15.34 -0.63 5.51
N ASN A 55 16.20 -1.63 5.38
CA ASN A 55 16.02 -2.68 4.37
C ASN A 55 14.75 -3.52 4.60
N HIS A 56 14.40 -3.79 5.86
CA HIS A 56 13.17 -4.50 6.19
C HIS A 56 11.93 -3.67 5.81
N LEU A 57 11.91 -2.38 6.18
CA LEU A 57 10.84 -1.45 5.84
C LEU A 57 10.67 -1.30 4.33
N LEU A 58 11.76 -1.14 3.58
CA LEU A 58 11.70 -1.02 2.12
C LEU A 58 11.10 -2.26 1.46
N LYS A 59 11.50 -3.46 1.89
CA LYS A 59 10.91 -4.72 1.39
C LYS A 59 9.44 -4.84 1.74
N TRP A 60 9.05 -4.42 2.94
CA TRP A 60 7.65 -4.42 3.35
C TRP A 60 6.82 -3.45 2.50
N ILE A 61 7.33 -2.24 2.26
CA ILE A 61 6.71 -1.23 1.41
C ILE A 61 6.51 -1.79 0.00
N GLU A 62 7.56 -2.35 -0.61
CA GLU A 62 7.50 -2.94 -1.94
C GLU A 62 6.43 -4.04 -2.02
N ALA A 63 6.39 -4.96 -1.06
CA ALA A 63 5.39 -6.03 -1.01
C ALA A 63 3.96 -5.49 -0.88
N MET A 64 3.76 -4.44 -0.08
CA MET A 64 2.44 -3.84 0.13
C MET A 64 1.97 -3.03 -1.06
N GLU A 65 2.85 -2.30 -1.74
CA GLU A 65 2.52 -1.59 -2.97
C GLU A 65 2.17 -2.57 -4.09
N ALA A 66 2.95 -3.64 -4.24
CA ALA A 66 2.64 -4.71 -5.19
C ALA A 66 1.30 -5.38 -4.89
N PHE A 67 1.00 -5.63 -3.60
CA PHE A 67 -0.29 -6.15 -3.16
C PHE A 67 -1.43 -5.21 -3.54
N VAL A 68 -1.35 -3.92 -3.19
CA VAL A 68 -2.40 -2.94 -3.48
C VAL A 68 -2.62 -2.83 -4.99
N ALA A 69 -1.54 -2.66 -5.78
CA ALA A 69 -1.64 -2.54 -7.23
C ALA A 69 -2.32 -3.77 -7.88
N LYS A 70 -1.90 -4.97 -7.48
CA LYS A 70 -2.48 -6.22 -8.00
C LYS A 70 -3.98 -6.32 -7.70
N TRP A 71 -4.38 -6.00 -6.49
CA TRP A 71 -5.78 -6.14 -6.08
C TRP A 71 -6.68 -5.04 -6.62
N GLU A 72 -6.16 -3.83 -6.80
CA GLU A 72 -6.89 -2.76 -7.48
C GLU A 72 -7.12 -3.09 -8.95
N GLN A 73 -6.11 -3.62 -9.65
CA GLN A 73 -6.26 -4.09 -11.02
C GLN A 73 -7.30 -5.22 -11.10
N TYR A 74 -7.19 -6.24 -10.26
CA TYR A 74 -8.15 -7.35 -10.22
C TYR A 74 -9.59 -6.87 -10.01
N TRP A 75 -9.77 -5.87 -9.14
CA TRP A 75 -11.08 -5.31 -8.87
C TRP A 75 -11.63 -4.47 -10.04
N GLN A 76 -10.79 -3.69 -10.71
CA GLN A 76 -11.17 -2.94 -11.91
C GLN A 76 -11.59 -3.88 -13.05
N GLU A 77 -10.87 -4.99 -13.22
CA GLU A 77 -11.22 -6.03 -14.21
C GLU A 77 -12.55 -6.74 -13.86
N TYR A 78 -12.75 -7.07 -12.58
CA TYR A 78 -14.02 -7.64 -12.11
C TYR A 78 -15.20 -6.68 -12.30
N ASP A 79 -15.02 -5.40 -11.97
CA ASP A 79 -16.03 -4.36 -12.18
C ASP A 79 -16.39 -4.23 -13.66
N ALA A 80 -15.39 -4.13 -14.55
CA ALA A 80 -15.61 -4.06 -15.99
C ALA A 80 -16.37 -5.29 -16.55
N ALA A 81 -16.04 -6.49 -16.07
CA ALA A 81 -16.71 -7.72 -16.47
C ALA A 81 -18.16 -7.82 -15.93
N SER A 82 -18.38 -7.39 -14.69
CA SER A 82 -19.71 -7.40 -14.05
C SER A 82 -20.64 -6.30 -14.60
N GLY A 83 -20.09 -5.14 -14.95
CA GLY A 83 -20.82 -4.02 -15.56
C GLY A 83 -21.39 -4.36 -16.95
N TRP A 84 -20.66 -5.15 -17.75
CA TRP A 84 -21.16 -5.67 -19.03
C TRP A 84 -22.31 -6.68 -18.85
N LEU A 85 -22.24 -7.54 -17.83
CA LEU A 85 -23.31 -8.50 -17.52
C LEU A 85 -24.62 -7.81 -17.10
N SER A 86 -24.54 -6.67 -16.39
CA SER A 86 -25.73 -5.87 -16.06
C SER A 86 -26.33 -5.12 -17.26
N ALA A 87 -25.51 -4.68 -18.22
CA ALA A 87 -25.99 -3.98 -19.41
C ALA A 87 -26.72 -4.92 -20.40
N GLY A 88 -26.29 -6.18 -20.50
CA GLY A 88 -26.91 -7.18 -21.38
C GLY A 88 -28.29 -7.67 -20.90
N LEU A 89 -28.59 -7.56 -19.60
CA LEU A 89 -29.90 -7.92 -19.03
C LEU A 89 -30.96 -6.83 -19.24
N HIS A 90 -30.57 -5.57 -19.42
CA HIS A 90 -31.50 -4.45 -19.66
C HIS A 90 -31.85 -4.21 -21.13
N MET A 91 -31.26 -4.96 -22.07
CA MET A 91 -31.61 -4.88 -23.50
C MET A 91 -32.62 -5.95 -23.96
N GLN A 92 -33.24 -6.67 -23.04
CA GLN A 92 -34.17 -7.78 -23.34
C GLN A 92 -35.63 -7.54 -22.89
N GLU A 93 -36.04 -6.29 -22.67
CA GLU A 93 -37.47 -5.90 -22.55
C GLU A 93 -37.98 -5.15 -23.78
#